data_AF-A0A2A2LDB2-F1
#
_entry.id   AF-A0A2A2LDB2-F1
#
_cell.length_a   1.000
_cell.length_b   1.000
_cell.length_c   1.000
_cell.angle_alpha   90.00
_cell.angle_beta   90.00
_cell.angle_gamma   90.00
#
_symmetry.space_group_name_H-M   'P 1'
#
loop_
_entity.id
_entity.type
_entity.pdbx_description
1 polymer ?
#
loop_
_entity_poly.entity_id
_entity_poly.type
_entity_poly.pdbx_seq_one_letter_code
_entity_poly.pdbx_strand_id
1 'polypeptide(L)'
;MWNANTPISEDCLYLNIWTPTDAFNLTVLVWLFGGGFWYGSPSLQLYDGKELAVRGNVVVVNVNYRVGPFGYLYLDNDDVPGNMGMLDQQLAMYWIRDHIFAFGGNPSRVTLFGESAGAASIVAHLIAPSSKGLFKNGILQSGSLDNKWSMDTPKRAKQKSDALAALVGCNHTEIKQVVNCLRETPAQLLVDNIWNVGLEFLEFPFAIVSRDRNFFMNKDGFLSLRNGDFTQNVNLMFGINHDEGNFWNIYNLPTYFDKKPIQPQLNKFEFENCIETAFATQPSLVRSAAKFVYSDANCTDSLIRTAFYAEQVNQMVGDYFFTANPWPTWTGVMHGYEIEYVFGVPLHNKTAGYTKKEMELSDKVIEYWTSFATNGVPRIKRAGTNERWPQYDGKNRTKWMLLKGDAIRPIPRKKSVECDLWRKAKDLEYSAYLHLRNYL
;
A
#
# COMPACT_ATOMS: atom_id res chain seq x y z
N MET A 1 6.28 6.13 11.83
CA MET A 1 4.82 6.04 12.05
C MET A 1 4.47 4.60 12.39
N TRP A 2 4.64 3.66 11.45
CA TRP A 2 4.34 2.23 11.61
C TRP A 2 5.33 1.40 12.46
N ASN A 3 6.05 2.02 13.40
CA ASN A 3 7.01 1.31 14.27
C ASN A 3 6.23 0.58 15.38
N ALA A 4 6.51 -0.71 15.60
CA ALA A 4 5.82 -1.49 16.63
C ALA A 4 5.93 -0.85 18.03
N ASN A 5 4.80 -0.81 18.72
CA ASN A 5 4.62 -0.28 20.08
C ASN A 5 4.45 -1.40 21.14
N THR A 6 4.75 -2.64 20.76
CA THR A 6 4.64 -3.86 21.55
C THR A 6 5.95 -4.66 21.44
N PRO A 7 6.20 -5.66 22.31
CA PRO A 7 7.27 -6.63 22.09
C PRO A 7 7.17 -7.27 20.70
N ILE A 8 8.33 -7.56 20.10
CA ILE A 8 8.44 -8.22 18.79
C ILE A 8 8.65 -9.73 19.05
N SER A 9 7.90 -10.56 18.33
CA SER A 9 7.86 -12.02 18.49
C SER A 9 7.46 -12.65 17.15
N GLU A 10 7.87 -13.91 16.91
CA GLU A 10 7.32 -14.73 15.83
C GLU A 10 5.92 -15.28 16.17
N ASP A 11 5.64 -15.51 17.47
CA ASP A 11 4.27 -15.65 17.96
C ASP A 11 3.57 -14.30 17.89
N CYS A 12 2.93 -14.05 16.75
CA CYS A 12 2.34 -12.77 16.40
C CYS A 12 0.98 -12.86 15.70
N LEU A 13 0.47 -14.06 15.37
CA LEU A 13 -0.74 -14.26 14.56
C LEU A 13 -2.04 -14.05 15.37
N TYR A 14 -2.25 -12.81 15.78
CA TYR A 14 -3.39 -12.33 16.55
C TYR A 14 -4.27 -11.36 15.75
N LEU A 15 -5.50 -11.13 16.21
CA LEU A 15 -6.39 -10.09 15.71
C LEU A 15 -7.06 -9.34 16.87
N ASN A 16 -7.36 -8.07 16.64
CA ASN A 16 -8.04 -7.19 17.60
C ASN A 16 -9.45 -6.86 17.09
N ILE A 17 -10.47 -6.87 17.96
CA ILE A 17 -11.86 -6.60 17.58
C ILE A 17 -12.43 -5.46 18.43
N TRP A 18 -13.02 -4.46 17.77
CA TRP A 18 -13.84 -3.42 18.38
C TRP A 18 -15.29 -3.59 17.91
N THR A 19 -16.23 -3.64 18.85
CA THR A 19 -17.66 -3.77 18.56
C THR A 19 -18.50 -2.87 19.48
N PRO A 20 -19.55 -2.19 18.98
CA PRO A 20 -20.50 -1.46 19.82
C PRO A 20 -21.21 -2.38 20.83
N THR A 21 -21.66 -1.82 21.97
CA THR A 21 -22.29 -2.59 23.06
C THR A 21 -23.52 -3.40 22.62
N ASP A 22 -24.35 -2.82 21.74
CA ASP A 22 -25.59 -3.43 21.23
C ASP A 22 -25.41 -3.99 19.80
N ALA A 23 -24.21 -4.43 19.43
CA ALA A 23 -23.89 -4.86 18.07
C ALA A 23 -24.67 -6.12 17.65
N PHE A 24 -25.51 -5.98 16.64
CA PHE A 24 -26.22 -7.10 16.02
C PHE A 24 -26.23 -6.97 14.49
N ASN A 25 -25.78 -8.02 13.80
CA ASN A 25 -25.84 -8.16 12.34
C ASN A 25 -25.14 -7.02 11.55
N LEU A 26 -24.14 -6.38 12.15
CA LEU A 26 -23.46 -5.19 11.64
C LEU A 26 -22.53 -5.51 10.45
N THR A 27 -22.18 -4.49 9.68
CA THR A 27 -21.09 -4.59 8.70
C THR A 27 -19.75 -4.72 9.42
N VAL A 28 -18.82 -5.50 8.85
CA VAL A 28 -17.48 -5.73 9.39
C VAL A 28 -16.45 -5.03 8.51
N LEU A 29 -15.60 -4.18 9.08
CA LEU A 29 -14.41 -3.62 8.43
C LEU A 29 -13.17 -4.37 8.94
N VAL A 30 -12.35 -4.86 8.03
CA VAL A 30 -11.13 -5.63 8.35
C VAL A 30 -9.91 -4.85 7.87
N TRP A 31 -9.10 -4.37 8.82
CA TRP A 31 -7.90 -3.58 8.56
C TRP A 31 -6.70 -4.47 8.23
N LEU A 32 -6.11 -4.21 7.08
CA LEU A 32 -4.80 -4.70 6.65
C LEU A 32 -3.84 -3.52 6.67
N PHE A 33 -2.82 -3.57 7.54
CA PHE A 33 -1.90 -2.44 7.75
C PHE A 33 -0.91 -2.24 6.58
N GLY A 34 -0.21 -1.10 6.58
CA GLY A 34 0.75 -0.74 5.55
C GLY A 34 2.15 -1.34 5.75
N GLY A 35 3.19 -0.55 5.47
CA GLY A 35 4.58 -0.92 5.82
C GLY A 35 5.32 -1.80 4.81
N GLY A 36 4.96 -1.75 3.52
CA GLY A 36 5.79 -2.29 2.43
C GLY A 36 6.11 -3.79 2.52
N PHE A 37 5.28 -4.58 3.20
CA PHE A 37 5.47 -6.01 3.49
C PHE A 37 6.65 -6.38 4.40
N TRP A 38 7.50 -5.42 4.84
CA TRP A 38 8.68 -5.70 5.67
C TRP A 38 8.58 -5.20 7.13
N TYR A 39 7.62 -4.34 7.45
CA TYR A 39 7.33 -3.89 8.83
C TYR A 39 5.86 -3.49 9.01
N GLY A 40 5.46 -3.22 10.26
CA GLY A 40 4.12 -2.76 10.63
C GLY A 40 3.59 -3.46 11.88
N SER A 41 2.38 -3.11 12.31
CA SER A 41 1.67 -3.77 13.41
C SER A 41 0.19 -3.32 13.44
N PRO A 42 -0.78 -4.20 13.74
CA PRO A 42 -2.18 -3.82 13.96
C PRO A 42 -2.44 -3.11 15.30
N SER A 43 -1.44 -3.07 16.20
CA SER A 43 -1.55 -2.60 17.59
C SER A 43 -1.18 -1.13 17.80
N LEU A 44 -0.84 -0.40 16.73
CA LEU A 44 -0.51 1.02 16.77
C LEU A 44 -1.70 1.84 17.25
N GLN A 45 -1.45 2.89 18.04
CA GLN A 45 -2.50 3.82 18.50
C GLN A 45 -3.23 4.51 17.33
N LEU A 46 -2.55 4.66 16.19
CA LEU A 46 -3.11 5.15 14.92
C LEU A 46 -4.27 4.28 14.38
N TYR A 47 -4.34 3.01 14.78
CA TYR A 47 -5.33 2.04 14.32
C TYR A 47 -6.36 1.66 15.41
N ASP A 48 -6.56 2.49 16.45
CA ASP A 48 -7.54 2.22 17.51
C ASP A 48 -8.98 2.33 16.99
N GLY A 49 -9.60 1.19 16.71
CA GLY A 49 -10.90 1.08 16.04
C GLY A 49 -12.12 1.67 16.77
N LYS A 50 -11.98 2.25 17.97
CA LYS A 50 -13.09 2.74 18.82
C LYS A 50 -13.99 3.75 18.11
N GLU A 51 -13.44 4.88 17.65
CA GLU A 51 -14.25 5.94 17.02
C GLU A 51 -14.90 5.45 15.71
N LEU A 52 -14.18 4.66 14.91
CA LEU A 52 -14.67 4.06 13.66
C LEU A 52 -15.83 3.08 13.92
N ALA A 53 -15.71 2.20 14.92
CA ALA A 53 -16.76 1.24 15.29
C ALA A 53 -18.02 1.95 15.80
N VAL A 54 -17.87 2.89 16.74
CA VAL A 54 -18.99 3.61 17.38
C VAL A 54 -19.70 4.54 16.41
N ARG A 55 -18.97 5.37 15.64
CA ARG A 55 -19.59 6.33 14.70
C ARG A 55 -20.11 5.68 13.43
N GLY A 56 -19.44 4.61 12.97
CA GLY A 56 -19.88 3.83 11.83
C GLY A 56 -21.07 2.91 12.11
N ASN A 57 -21.29 2.55 13.37
CA ASN A 57 -22.10 1.39 13.78
C ASN A 57 -21.67 0.12 13.03
N VAL A 58 -20.39 -0.23 13.18
CA VAL A 58 -19.72 -1.35 12.51
C VAL A 58 -18.83 -2.11 13.49
N VAL A 59 -18.54 -3.37 13.18
CA VAL A 59 -17.44 -4.10 13.83
C VAL A 59 -16.14 -3.78 13.10
N VAL A 60 -15.09 -3.42 13.82
CA VAL A 60 -13.74 -3.20 13.26
C VAL A 60 -12.84 -4.33 13.74
N VAL A 61 -12.10 -4.94 12.81
CA VAL A 61 -11.13 -6.00 13.09
C VAL A 61 -9.77 -5.60 12.54
N ASN A 62 -8.72 -5.52 13.36
CA ASN A 62 -7.35 -5.37 12.87
C ASN A 62 -6.66 -6.74 12.88
N VAL A 63 -6.07 -7.14 11.75
CA VAL A 63 -5.42 -8.45 11.57
C VAL A 63 -3.90 -8.28 11.64
N ASN A 64 -3.20 -9.19 12.35
CA ASN A 64 -1.76 -9.34 12.18
C ASN A 64 -1.39 -10.41 11.15
N TYR A 65 -0.25 -10.23 10.49
CA TYR A 65 0.31 -11.19 9.54
C TYR A 65 1.84 -11.07 9.52
N ARG A 66 2.56 -12.13 9.13
CA ARG A 66 4.02 -12.11 9.08
C ARG A 66 4.53 -11.18 7.98
N VAL A 67 5.59 -10.45 8.30
CA VAL A 67 6.28 -9.48 7.43
C VAL A 67 7.74 -9.87 7.22
N GLY A 68 8.38 -9.28 6.21
CA GLY A 68 9.78 -9.52 5.89
C GLY A 68 10.03 -10.98 5.49
N PRO A 69 11.20 -11.56 5.82
CA PRO A 69 11.51 -12.93 5.44
C PRO A 69 10.53 -13.95 6.03
N PHE A 70 10.01 -13.73 7.24
CA PHE A 70 9.04 -14.60 7.92
C PHE A 70 7.70 -14.74 7.18
N GLY A 71 7.32 -13.71 6.41
CA GLY A 71 6.10 -13.70 5.60
C GLY A 71 6.32 -13.99 4.11
N TYR A 72 7.51 -13.68 3.57
CA TYR A 72 7.69 -13.47 2.12
C TYR A 72 9.00 -14.03 1.54
N LEU A 73 9.83 -14.75 2.31
CA LEU A 73 11.01 -15.46 1.78
C LEU A 73 10.58 -16.63 0.86
N TYR A 74 11.28 -16.81 -0.25
CA TYR A 74 10.92 -17.77 -1.32
C TYR A 74 12.15 -18.53 -1.82
N LEU A 75 12.12 -19.86 -1.76
CA LEU A 75 13.23 -20.71 -2.24
C LEU A 75 12.81 -21.68 -3.35
N ASP A 76 11.64 -21.50 -3.95
CA ASP A 76 10.99 -22.43 -4.90
C ASP A 76 10.82 -23.85 -4.34
N ASN A 77 10.47 -23.93 -3.06
CA ASN A 77 10.42 -25.17 -2.28
C ASN A 77 9.16 -25.21 -1.40
N ASP A 78 8.59 -26.39 -1.16
CA ASP A 78 7.32 -26.52 -0.44
C ASP A 78 7.41 -26.18 1.06
N ASP A 79 8.61 -26.25 1.69
CA ASP A 79 8.85 -25.75 3.06
C ASP A 79 8.94 -24.21 3.13
N VAL A 80 9.27 -23.55 2.02
CA VAL A 80 9.48 -22.09 1.90
C VAL A 80 8.92 -21.56 0.56
N PRO A 81 7.58 -21.54 0.41
CA PRO A 81 6.90 -21.31 -0.86
C PRO A 81 6.65 -19.83 -1.18
N GLY A 82 7.06 -18.90 -0.31
CA GLY A 82 6.64 -17.50 -0.34
C GLY A 82 5.18 -17.28 0.11
N ASN A 83 4.75 -16.02 0.11
CA ASN A 83 3.37 -15.58 0.37
C ASN A 83 2.73 -16.07 1.69
N MET A 84 3.52 -16.49 2.67
CA MET A 84 3.04 -16.90 4.00
C MET A 84 2.28 -15.79 4.72
N GLY A 85 2.73 -14.54 4.61
CA GLY A 85 2.00 -13.37 5.13
C GLY A 85 0.63 -13.15 4.47
N MET A 86 0.45 -13.57 3.21
CA MET A 86 -0.86 -13.55 2.54
C MET A 86 -1.77 -14.68 3.00
N LEU A 87 -1.20 -15.84 3.31
CA LEU A 87 -1.92 -16.97 3.90
C LEU A 87 -2.37 -16.65 5.34
N ASP A 88 -1.59 -15.89 6.11
CA ASP A 88 -1.98 -15.41 7.44
C ASP A 88 -3.22 -14.49 7.36
N GLN A 89 -3.22 -13.51 6.44
CA GLN A 89 -4.37 -12.65 6.19
C GLN A 89 -5.60 -13.45 5.74
N GLN A 90 -5.40 -14.47 4.88
CA GLN A 90 -6.47 -15.35 4.42
C GLN A 90 -7.02 -16.24 5.55
N LEU A 91 -6.16 -16.75 6.44
CA LEU A 91 -6.57 -17.50 7.64
C LEU A 91 -7.42 -16.63 8.57
N ALA A 92 -7.01 -15.38 8.78
CA ALA A 92 -7.81 -14.42 9.55
C ALA A 92 -9.17 -14.14 8.88
N MET A 93 -9.24 -14.04 7.55
CA MET A 93 -10.53 -13.92 6.83
C MET A 93 -11.43 -15.16 7.00
N TYR A 94 -10.88 -16.38 7.02
CA TYR A 94 -11.67 -17.58 7.37
C TYR A 94 -12.16 -17.54 8.81
N TRP A 95 -11.32 -17.15 9.76
CA TRP A 95 -11.71 -16.98 11.16
C TRP A 95 -12.85 -15.95 11.29
N ILE A 96 -12.77 -14.82 10.59
CA ILE A 96 -13.81 -13.78 10.57
C ILE A 96 -15.10 -14.33 9.97
N ARG A 97 -15.04 -15.07 8.85
CA ARG A 97 -16.22 -15.75 8.27
C ARG A 97 -16.91 -16.67 9.28
N ASP A 98 -16.13 -17.43 10.04
CA ASP A 98 -16.64 -18.50 10.90
C ASP A 98 -17.01 -18.06 12.32
N HIS A 99 -16.52 -16.90 12.80
CA HIS A 99 -16.66 -16.50 14.21
C HIS A 99 -17.18 -15.07 14.45
N ILE A 100 -17.14 -14.15 13.48
CA ILE A 100 -17.46 -12.73 13.75
C ILE A 100 -18.91 -12.48 14.18
N PHE A 101 -19.82 -13.44 13.94
CA PHE A 101 -21.20 -13.39 14.40
C PHE A 101 -21.31 -13.33 15.94
N ALA A 102 -20.38 -13.95 16.66
CA ALA A 102 -20.32 -13.90 18.13
C ALA A 102 -19.97 -12.50 18.67
N PHE A 103 -19.44 -11.62 17.82
CA PHE A 103 -19.07 -10.23 18.13
C PHE A 103 -20.06 -9.22 17.52
N GLY A 104 -21.23 -9.68 17.07
CA GLY A 104 -22.28 -8.84 16.46
C GLY A 104 -22.08 -8.53 14.97
N GLY A 105 -21.03 -9.05 14.33
CA GLY A 105 -20.73 -8.83 12.92
C GLY A 105 -21.46 -9.79 11.97
N ASN A 106 -21.72 -9.36 10.74
CA ASN A 106 -22.28 -10.19 9.69
C ASN A 106 -21.17 -10.70 8.73
N PRO A 107 -20.89 -12.01 8.66
CA PRO A 107 -19.82 -12.54 7.81
C PRO A 107 -20.08 -12.43 6.30
N SER A 108 -21.32 -12.18 5.86
CA SER A 108 -21.68 -11.83 4.47
C SER A 108 -21.58 -10.34 4.16
N ARG A 109 -21.12 -9.51 5.11
CA ARG A 109 -20.97 -8.04 5.00
C ARG A 109 -19.57 -7.56 5.41
N VAL A 110 -18.57 -8.41 5.17
CA VAL A 110 -17.14 -8.10 5.33
C VAL A 110 -16.66 -7.14 4.23
N THR A 111 -15.96 -6.10 4.65
CA THR A 111 -15.23 -5.15 3.80
C THR A 111 -13.77 -5.14 4.23
N LEU A 112 -12.84 -5.38 3.32
CA LEU A 112 -11.42 -5.15 3.59
C LEU A 112 -11.13 -3.66 3.43
N PHE A 113 -10.32 -3.10 4.31
CA PHE A 113 -9.71 -1.79 4.11
C PHE A 113 -8.23 -1.82 4.50
N GLY A 114 -7.40 -1.08 3.79
CA GLY A 114 -5.96 -1.10 4.00
C GLY A 114 -5.27 0.06 3.33
N GLU A 115 -4.05 0.34 3.78
CA GLU A 115 -3.15 1.38 3.27
C GLU A 115 -1.85 0.75 2.76
N SER A 116 -1.20 1.34 1.75
CA SER A 116 0.11 0.88 1.25
C SER A 116 0.10 -0.63 0.91
N ALA A 117 0.96 -1.43 1.54
CA ALA A 117 0.99 -2.89 1.40
C ALA A 117 -0.34 -3.59 1.73
N GLY A 118 -1.14 -3.05 2.66
CA GLY A 118 -2.48 -3.54 2.96
C GLY A 118 -3.47 -3.32 1.82
N ALA A 119 -3.38 -2.20 1.11
CA ALA A 119 -4.17 -1.96 -0.09
C ALA A 119 -3.75 -2.87 -1.28
N ALA A 120 -2.44 -3.07 -1.46
CA ALA A 120 -1.93 -4.06 -2.40
C ALA A 120 -2.40 -5.48 -2.07
N SER A 121 -2.47 -5.82 -0.77
CA SER A 121 -2.99 -7.10 -0.28
C SER A 121 -4.46 -7.33 -0.66
N ILE A 122 -5.32 -6.30 -0.60
CA ILE A 122 -6.72 -6.40 -1.05
C ILE A 122 -6.79 -6.80 -2.53
N VAL A 123 -5.94 -6.22 -3.39
CA VAL A 123 -5.89 -6.60 -4.82
C VAL A 123 -5.40 -8.04 -4.99
N ALA A 124 -4.42 -8.46 -4.20
CA ALA A 124 -3.95 -9.85 -4.20
C ALA A 124 -5.07 -10.83 -3.81
N HIS A 125 -5.90 -10.49 -2.82
CA HIS A 125 -7.08 -11.26 -2.42
C HIS A 125 -8.24 -11.22 -3.45
N LEU A 126 -8.29 -10.25 -4.39
CA LEU A 126 -9.22 -10.32 -5.53
C LEU A 126 -8.81 -11.39 -6.55
N ILE A 127 -7.51 -11.65 -6.69
CA ILE A 127 -6.91 -12.61 -7.63
C ILE A 127 -6.94 -14.03 -7.05
N ALA A 128 -6.49 -14.18 -5.81
CA ALA A 128 -6.27 -15.45 -5.11
C ALA A 128 -7.55 -16.32 -5.07
N PRO A 129 -7.57 -17.52 -5.71
CA PRO A 129 -8.78 -18.30 -5.90
C PRO A 129 -9.55 -18.60 -4.60
N SER A 130 -8.83 -18.92 -3.53
CA SER A 130 -9.41 -19.30 -2.23
C SER A 130 -9.80 -18.12 -1.33
N SER A 131 -9.47 -16.87 -1.71
CA SER A 131 -9.97 -15.64 -1.07
C SER A 131 -11.36 -15.22 -1.60
N LYS A 132 -11.81 -15.82 -2.71
CA LYS A 132 -13.07 -15.49 -3.38
C LYS A 132 -14.28 -15.69 -2.48
N GLY A 133 -15.01 -14.60 -2.22
CA GLY A 133 -16.25 -14.61 -1.43
C GLY A 133 -16.06 -14.41 0.07
N LEU A 134 -14.83 -14.22 0.55
CA LEU A 134 -14.57 -13.86 1.97
C LEU A 134 -14.86 -12.39 2.29
N PHE A 135 -14.96 -11.54 1.27
CA PHE A 135 -15.27 -10.12 1.38
C PHE A 135 -16.13 -9.63 0.21
N LYS A 136 -16.82 -8.50 0.42
CA LYS A 136 -17.82 -7.95 -0.52
C LYS A 136 -17.48 -6.55 -1.06
N ASN A 137 -16.72 -5.78 -0.29
CA ASN A 137 -16.16 -4.51 -0.74
C ASN A 137 -14.68 -4.41 -0.34
N GLY A 138 -13.91 -3.60 -1.07
CA GLY A 138 -12.53 -3.24 -0.74
C GLY A 138 -12.35 -1.73 -0.69
N ILE A 139 -11.65 -1.22 0.33
CA ILE A 139 -11.20 0.17 0.39
C ILE A 139 -9.68 0.20 0.31
N LEU A 140 -9.16 0.67 -0.82
CA LEU A 140 -7.74 0.70 -1.12
C LEU A 140 -7.25 2.14 -0.97
N GLN A 141 -6.83 2.47 0.25
CA GLN A 141 -6.05 3.68 0.44
C GLN A 141 -4.68 3.43 -0.14
N SER A 142 -4.22 4.31 -1.02
CA SER A 142 -2.79 4.59 -1.06
C SER A 142 -1.89 3.40 -1.48
N GLY A 143 -2.39 2.47 -2.31
CA GLY A 143 -1.61 1.33 -2.82
C GLY A 143 -2.37 0.42 -3.79
N SER A 144 -1.63 -0.31 -4.63
CA SER A 144 -2.10 -1.33 -5.58
C SER A 144 -1.07 -2.45 -5.71
N LEU A 145 -1.45 -3.59 -6.29
CA LEU A 145 -0.54 -4.70 -6.57
C LEU A 145 0.32 -4.49 -7.83
N ASP A 146 -0.02 -3.50 -8.67
CA ASP A 146 0.72 -3.13 -9.89
C ASP A 146 1.88 -2.11 -9.63
N ASN A 147 2.05 -1.66 -8.38
CA ASN A 147 3.19 -0.83 -7.98
C ASN A 147 4.50 -1.63 -8.13
N LYS A 148 5.63 -0.98 -8.44
CA LYS A 148 6.91 -1.71 -8.64
C LYS A 148 7.36 -2.48 -7.39
N TRP A 149 7.09 -1.96 -6.20
CA TRP A 149 7.49 -2.56 -4.92
C TRP A 149 6.56 -3.68 -4.41
N SER A 150 5.36 -3.83 -4.99
CA SER A 150 4.33 -4.68 -4.39
C SER A 150 4.38 -6.15 -4.80
N MET A 151 5.09 -6.50 -5.89
CA MET A 151 5.34 -7.89 -6.26
C MET A 151 6.74 -8.13 -6.81
N ASP A 152 7.34 -9.26 -6.40
CA ASP A 152 8.52 -9.85 -7.01
C ASP A 152 8.14 -10.94 -8.01
N THR A 153 8.92 -11.10 -9.07
CA THR A 153 8.90 -12.36 -9.84
C THR A 153 9.53 -13.48 -9.01
N PRO A 154 9.14 -14.77 -9.18
CA PRO A 154 9.76 -15.89 -8.46
C PRO A 154 11.30 -15.92 -8.55
N LYS A 155 11.85 -15.50 -9.70
CA LYS A 155 13.30 -15.36 -9.90
C LYS A 155 13.91 -14.29 -8.98
N ARG A 156 13.29 -13.11 -8.88
CA ARG A 156 13.79 -12.01 -8.03
C ARG A 156 13.60 -12.31 -6.54
N ALA A 157 12.45 -12.86 -6.16
CA ALA A 157 12.18 -13.32 -4.81
C ALA A 157 13.22 -14.37 -4.35
N LYS A 158 13.53 -15.36 -5.22
CA LYS A 158 14.58 -16.33 -4.93
C LYS A 158 15.96 -15.70 -4.82
N GLN A 159 16.33 -14.80 -5.73
CA GLN A 159 17.63 -14.10 -5.66
C GLN A 159 17.83 -13.34 -4.34
N LYS A 160 16.81 -12.62 -3.84
CA LYS A 160 16.88 -11.92 -2.55
C LYS A 160 16.91 -12.89 -1.36
N SER A 161 16.21 -14.01 -1.46
CA SER A 161 16.19 -15.07 -0.44
C SER A 161 17.53 -15.82 -0.35
N ASP A 162 18.13 -16.16 -1.49
CA ASP A 162 19.46 -16.78 -1.59
C ASP A 162 20.55 -15.81 -1.07
N ALA A 163 20.42 -14.51 -1.36
CA ALA A 163 21.33 -13.49 -0.85
C ALA A 163 21.24 -13.34 0.69
N LEU A 164 20.03 -13.33 1.27
CA LEU A 164 19.88 -13.32 2.74
C LEU A 164 20.45 -14.59 3.37
N ALA A 165 20.19 -15.77 2.79
CA ALA A 165 20.77 -17.02 3.27
C ALA A 165 22.30 -16.98 3.28
N ALA A 166 22.94 -16.39 2.26
CA ALA A 166 24.38 -16.19 2.25
C ALA A 166 24.87 -15.18 3.31
N LEU A 167 24.15 -14.08 3.52
CA LEU A 167 24.50 -13.06 4.53
C LEU A 167 24.47 -13.58 5.96
N VAL A 168 23.58 -14.52 6.28
CA VAL A 168 23.48 -15.14 7.63
C VAL A 168 24.24 -16.47 7.77
N GLY A 169 25.00 -16.88 6.74
CA GLY A 169 25.86 -18.08 6.78
C GLY A 169 25.19 -19.40 6.36
N CYS A 170 23.91 -19.38 5.98
CA CYS A 170 23.11 -20.54 5.59
C CYS A 170 23.22 -20.92 4.09
N ASN A 171 24.31 -20.55 3.42
CA ASN A 171 24.54 -20.92 2.02
C ASN A 171 25.02 -22.38 1.91
N HIS A 172 24.09 -23.29 1.63
CA HIS A 172 24.33 -24.72 1.50
C HIS A 172 23.86 -25.26 0.14
N THR A 173 24.53 -26.31 -0.37
CA THR A 173 24.19 -26.95 -1.65
C THR A 173 22.81 -27.61 -1.64
N GLU A 174 22.38 -28.15 -0.50
CA GLU A 174 21.07 -28.78 -0.35
C GLU A 174 20.05 -27.79 0.23
N ILE A 175 18.94 -27.59 -0.46
CA ILE A 175 17.83 -26.71 -0.02
C ILE A 175 17.35 -27.04 1.41
N LYS A 176 17.33 -28.33 1.81
CA LYS A 176 16.94 -28.74 3.16
C LYS A 176 17.90 -28.23 4.24
N GLN A 177 19.19 -28.13 3.93
CA GLN A 177 20.20 -27.57 4.85
C GLN A 177 20.04 -26.05 4.96
N VAL A 178 19.78 -25.35 3.84
CA VAL A 178 19.44 -23.91 3.82
C VAL A 178 18.21 -23.62 4.69
N VAL A 179 17.12 -24.38 4.50
CA VAL A 179 15.87 -24.20 5.24
C VAL A 179 16.04 -24.47 6.73
N ASN A 180 16.76 -25.53 7.12
CA ASN A 180 17.03 -25.81 8.53
C ASN A 180 17.88 -24.71 9.18
N CYS A 181 18.98 -24.30 8.54
CA CYS A 181 19.84 -23.24 9.05
C CYS A 181 19.08 -21.90 9.19
N LEU A 182 18.22 -21.54 8.23
CA LEU A 182 17.37 -20.35 8.33
C LEU A 182 16.35 -20.42 9.48
N ARG A 183 15.86 -21.63 9.84
CA ARG A 183 14.97 -21.86 10.99
C ARG A 183 15.70 -21.88 12.34
N GLU A 184 17.00 -22.18 12.34
CA GLU A 184 17.86 -22.13 13.53
C GLU A 184 18.53 -20.75 13.73
N THR A 185 18.52 -19.91 12.68
CA THR A 185 19.06 -18.54 12.72
C THR A 185 18.23 -17.64 13.64
N PRO A 186 18.84 -16.89 14.58
CA PRO A 186 18.10 -15.93 15.41
C PRO A 186 17.36 -14.90 14.57
N ALA A 187 16.05 -14.73 14.80
CA ALA A 187 15.17 -13.86 14.01
C ALA A 187 15.73 -12.44 13.78
N GLN A 188 16.39 -11.85 14.78
CA GLN A 188 17.01 -10.53 14.66
C GLN A 188 18.12 -10.49 13.58
N LEU A 189 18.92 -11.55 13.44
CA LEU A 189 19.99 -11.60 12.43
C LEU A 189 19.45 -11.67 11.00
N LEU A 190 18.26 -12.26 10.81
CA LEU A 190 17.52 -12.19 9.54
C LEU A 190 17.05 -10.74 9.29
N VAL A 191 16.45 -10.09 10.28
CA VAL A 191 15.95 -8.70 10.21
C VAL A 191 17.06 -7.70 9.90
N ASP A 192 18.20 -7.81 10.58
CA ASP A 192 19.33 -6.88 10.42
C ASP A 192 19.95 -6.93 9.01
N ASN A 193 19.78 -8.03 8.29
CA ASN A 193 20.37 -8.24 6.97
C ASN A 193 19.41 -8.04 5.78
N ILE A 194 18.11 -7.80 5.99
CA ILE A 194 17.13 -7.73 4.89
C ILE A 194 17.49 -6.68 3.82
N TRP A 195 18.11 -5.56 4.21
CA TRP A 195 18.46 -4.47 3.29
C TRP A 195 19.72 -4.73 2.46
N ASN A 196 20.52 -5.75 2.81
CA ASN A 196 21.80 -6.04 2.16
C ASN A 196 21.66 -6.97 0.93
N VAL A 197 20.43 -7.38 0.57
CA VAL A 197 20.15 -8.37 -0.49
C VAL A 197 20.27 -7.83 -1.94
N GLY A 198 20.96 -6.70 -2.13
CA GLY A 198 21.24 -6.11 -3.46
C GLY A 198 20.00 -5.52 -4.14
N LEU A 199 19.37 -4.53 -3.51
CA LEU A 199 18.10 -3.92 -3.92
C LEU A 199 18.25 -2.84 -5.01
N GLU A 200 17.20 -2.70 -5.83
CA GLU A 200 17.02 -1.58 -6.75
C GLU A 200 16.40 -0.35 -6.04
N PHE A 201 16.39 0.81 -6.72
CA PHE A 201 15.74 2.01 -6.22
C PHE A 201 14.26 1.77 -5.90
N LEU A 202 13.89 2.00 -4.63
CA LEU A 202 12.55 1.79 -4.08
C LEU A 202 11.97 0.37 -4.26
N GLU A 203 12.85 -0.63 -4.23
CA GLU A 203 12.49 -2.03 -4.05
C GLU A 203 12.45 -2.39 -2.55
N PHE A 204 11.46 -3.20 -2.14
CA PHE A 204 11.41 -3.76 -0.79
C PHE A 204 12.09 -5.13 -0.72
N PRO A 205 12.67 -5.49 0.44
CA PRO A 205 13.53 -6.68 0.55
C PRO A 205 12.77 -8.00 0.35
N PHE A 206 11.56 -8.08 0.90
CA PHE A 206 10.67 -9.22 0.72
C PHE A 206 9.23 -8.69 0.58
N ALA A 207 8.56 -9.09 -0.50
CA ALA A 207 7.21 -8.69 -0.89
C ALA A 207 6.44 -9.88 -1.46
N ILE A 208 5.20 -9.66 -1.93
CA ILE A 208 4.39 -10.73 -2.54
C ILE A 208 5.12 -11.34 -3.74
N VAL A 209 5.27 -12.66 -3.78
CA VAL A 209 5.79 -13.37 -4.95
C VAL A 209 4.64 -13.52 -5.95
N SER A 210 4.84 -13.09 -7.20
CA SER A 210 3.76 -13.05 -8.20
C SER A 210 3.20 -14.41 -8.58
N ARG A 211 3.88 -15.51 -8.25
CA ARG A 211 3.42 -16.89 -8.50
C ARG A 211 3.96 -17.81 -7.41
N ASP A 212 3.06 -18.40 -6.65
CA ASP A 212 3.34 -19.40 -5.61
C ASP A 212 2.31 -20.54 -5.65
N ARG A 213 2.60 -21.65 -4.96
CA ARG A 213 1.78 -22.88 -5.03
C ARG A 213 0.50 -22.85 -4.18
N ASN A 214 0.37 -21.90 -3.25
CA ASN A 214 -0.61 -21.94 -2.16
C ASN A 214 -1.63 -20.79 -2.22
N PHE A 215 -1.15 -19.55 -2.36
CA PHE A 215 -1.99 -18.35 -2.32
C PHE A 215 -2.50 -17.98 -3.72
N PHE A 216 -1.61 -17.84 -4.71
CA PHE A 216 -2.02 -17.70 -6.12
C PHE A 216 -2.29 -19.06 -6.81
N MET A 217 -1.79 -20.17 -6.28
CA MET A 217 -1.98 -21.54 -6.75
C MET A 217 -1.51 -21.79 -8.20
N ASN A 218 -2.40 -21.58 -9.17
CA ASN A 218 -2.13 -21.75 -10.61
C ASN A 218 -2.15 -20.40 -11.36
N LYS A 219 -2.38 -19.29 -10.66
CA LYS A 219 -2.38 -17.93 -11.20
C LYS A 219 -1.00 -17.27 -11.12
N ASP A 220 -0.89 -16.14 -11.80
CA ASP A 220 0.25 -15.23 -11.76
C ASP A 220 -0.31 -13.82 -11.56
N GLY A 221 0.10 -13.13 -10.50
CA GLY A 221 -0.42 -11.82 -10.12
C GLY A 221 -0.30 -10.78 -11.23
N PHE A 222 0.83 -10.72 -11.93
CA PHE A 222 1.02 -9.76 -13.04
C PHE A 222 0.07 -10.08 -14.20
N LEU A 223 -0.07 -11.37 -14.56
CA LEU A 223 -0.94 -11.79 -15.66
C LEU A 223 -2.42 -11.62 -15.31
N SER A 224 -2.83 -11.99 -14.09
CA SER A 224 -4.23 -11.89 -13.65
C SER A 224 -4.68 -10.44 -13.50
N LEU A 225 -3.82 -9.53 -13.01
CA LEU A 225 -4.04 -8.09 -13.08
C LEU A 225 -4.28 -7.63 -14.53
N ARG A 226 -3.33 -7.93 -15.42
CA ARG A 226 -3.32 -7.41 -16.79
C ARG A 226 -4.46 -7.95 -17.65
N ASN A 227 -4.87 -9.20 -17.43
CA ASN A 227 -5.89 -9.89 -18.21
C ASN A 227 -7.31 -9.75 -17.62
N GLY A 228 -7.47 -9.12 -16.46
CA GLY A 228 -8.78 -8.99 -15.79
C GLY A 228 -9.25 -10.26 -15.04
N ASP A 229 -8.36 -11.22 -14.82
CA ASP A 229 -8.64 -12.50 -14.15
C ASP A 229 -8.60 -12.36 -12.61
N PHE A 230 -9.54 -11.56 -12.10
CA PHE A 230 -9.79 -11.34 -10.68
C PHE A 230 -11.29 -11.24 -10.39
N THR A 231 -11.66 -11.24 -9.12
CA THR A 231 -13.05 -11.26 -8.66
C THR A 231 -13.76 -9.94 -8.97
N GLN A 232 -14.58 -9.92 -10.02
CA GLN A 232 -15.29 -8.72 -10.49
C GLN A 232 -16.48 -8.30 -9.61
N ASN A 233 -17.02 -9.19 -8.77
CA ASN A 233 -18.21 -8.95 -7.95
C ASN A 233 -17.91 -8.32 -6.58
N VAL A 234 -16.93 -7.40 -6.52
CA VAL A 234 -16.53 -6.66 -5.31
C VAL A 234 -16.57 -5.16 -5.61
N ASN A 235 -17.25 -4.38 -4.78
CA ASN A 235 -17.21 -2.91 -4.92
C ASN A 235 -15.87 -2.39 -4.42
N LEU A 236 -15.20 -1.51 -5.17
CA LEU A 236 -13.94 -0.90 -4.77
C LEU A 236 -14.09 0.61 -4.59
N MET A 237 -13.58 1.14 -3.48
CA MET A 237 -13.31 2.56 -3.27
C MET A 237 -11.78 2.69 -3.13
N PHE A 238 -11.18 3.59 -3.89
CA PHE A 238 -9.72 3.76 -3.88
C PHE A 238 -9.34 5.22 -4.09
N GLY A 239 -8.17 5.58 -3.61
CA GLY A 239 -7.66 6.95 -3.68
C GLY A 239 -6.17 7.03 -3.35
N ILE A 240 -5.61 8.18 -3.67
CA ILE A 240 -4.27 8.63 -3.31
C ILE A 240 -4.40 10.03 -2.71
N ASN A 241 -3.42 10.45 -1.93
CA ASN A 241 -3.24 11.83 -1.52
C ASN A 241 -2.40 12.58 -2.58
N HIS A 242 -1.54 13.53 -2.19
CA HIS A 242 -1.05 14.55 -3.11
C HIS A 242 0.44 14.51 -3.41
N ASP A 243 1.29 14.25 -2.42
CA ASP A 243 2.72 14.59 -2.47
C ASP A 243 3.57 13.35 -2.24
N GLU A 244 3.18 12.33 -2.98
CA GLU A 244 3.30 10.93 -2.62
C GLU A 244 4.73 10.36 -2.63
N GLY A 245 5.66 11.00 -3.34
CA GLY A 245 7.05 10.53 -3.48
C GLY A 245 8.00 11.04 -2.40
N ASN A 246 7.70 12.18 -1.77
CA ASN A 246 8.68 12.90 -0.93
C ASN A 246 9.16 12.11 0.30
N PHE A 247 8.36 11.20 0.89
CA PHE A 247 8.83 10.30 1.96
C PHE A 247 10.02 9.49 1.49
N TRP A 248 9.91 8.98 0.28
CA TRP A 248 10.82 8.04 -0.32
C TRP A 248 12.04 8.76 -0.91
N ASN A 249 11.84 9.97 -1.44
CA ASN A 249 12.91 10.90 -1.79
C ASN A 249 13.83 11.20 -0.58
N ILE A 250 13.27 11.45 0.61
CA ILE A 250 14.05 11.74 1.83
C ILE A 250 14.99 10.58 2.23
N TYR A 251 14.66 9.33 1.90
CA TYR A 251 15.49 8.16 2.20
C TYR A 251 16.37 7.71 1.03
N ASN A 252 15.97 7.95 -0.23
CA ASN A 252 16.60 7.37 -1.42
C ASN A 252 17.28 8.40 -2.34
N LEU A 253 16.99 9.69 -2.16
CA LEU A 253 17.67 10.81 -2.81
C LEU A 253 18.21 11.81 -1.75
N PRO A 254 18.90 11.36 -0.67
CA PRO A 254 19.24 12.21 0.48
C PRO A 254 20.22 13.35 0.16
N THR A 255 20.96 13.27 -0.95
CA THR A 255 21.79 14.36 -1.51
C THR A 255 20.96 15.60 -1.89
N TYR A 256 19.69 15.39 -2.24
CA TYR A 256 18.78 16.39 -2.78
C TYR A 256 17.61 16.68 -1.83
N PHE A 257 17.11 15.66 -1.13
CA PHE A 257 15.99 15.74 -0.20
C PHE A 257 16.46 15.38 1.21
N ASP A 258 17.04 16.35 1.93
CA ASP A 258 17.39 16.16 3.33
C ASP A 258 16.21 16.52 4.27
N LYS A 259 16.38 16.24 5.57
CA LYS A 259 15.33 16.42 6.59
C LYS A 259 15.24 17.84 7.16
N LYS A 260 15.81 18.86 6.50
CA LYS A 260 15.73 20.26 6.96
C LYS A 260 14.31 20.81 6.80
N PRO A 261 13.94 21.85 7.59
CA PRO A 261 12.65 22.52 7.46
C PRO A 261 12.53 23.42 6.20
N ILE A 262 13.61 23.57 5.42
CA ILE A 262 13.64 24.35 4.18
C ILE A 262 13.23 23.43 3.02
N GLN A 263 12.33 23.89 2.14
CA GLN A 263 11.96 23.16 0.93
C GLN A 263 13.19 22.94 0.03
N PRO A 264 13.48 21.70 -0.39
CA PRO A 264 14.51 21.44 -1.40
C PRO A 264 14.30 22.28 -2.66
N GLN A 265 15.40 22.78 -3.21
CA GLN A 265 15.41 23.49 -4.49
C GLN A 265 16.41 22.80 -5.40
N LEU A 266 15.97 22.42 -6.60
CA LEU A 266 16.78 21.73 -7.60
C LEU A 266 16.83 22.57 -8.87
N ASN A 267 17.99 22.60 -9.54
CA ASN A 267 18.05 23.07 -10.93
C ASN A 267 17.71 21.91 -11.89
N LYS A 268 17.68 22.20 -13.20
CA LYS A 268 17.29 21.21 -14.21
C LYS A 268 18.23 20.00 -14.26
N PHE A 269 19.54 20.21 -14.08
CA PHE A 269 20.51 19.11 -14.07
C PHE A 269 20.34 18.19 -12.85
N GLU A 270 20.07 18.75 -11.67
CA GLU A 270 19.80 17.99 -10.44
C GLU A 270 18.49 17.19 -10.54
N PHE A 271 17.45 17.80 -11.11
CA PHE A 271 16.19 17.12 -11.46
C PHE A 271 16.41 15.96 -12.44
N GLU A 272 17.16 16.18 -13.52
CA GLU A 272 17.48 15.11 -14.47
C GLU A 272 18.31 13.99 -13.84
N ASN A 273 19.26 14.30 -12.94
CA ASN A 273 20.02 13.28 -12.22
C ASN A 273 19.17 12.49 -11.20
N CYS A 274 18.15 13.11 -10.61
CA CYS A 274 17.14 12.39 -9.82
C CYS A 274 16.38 11.37 -10.69
N ILE A 275 16.07 11.71 -11.95
CA ILE A 275 15.42 10.78 -12.90
C ILE A 275 16.36 9.62 -13.28
N GLU A 276 17.61 9.92 -13.64
CA GLU A 276 18.60 8.88 -13.97
C GLU A 276 18.83 7.92 -12.79
N THR A 277 18.80 8.43 -11.56
CA THR A 277 18.94 7.62 -10.33
C THR A 277 17.68 6.79 -10.04
N ALA A 278 16.51 7.44 -9.98
CA ALA A 278 15.25 6.81 -9.57
C ALA A 278 14.75 5.76 -10.57
N PHE A 279 15.06 5.95 -11.85
CA PHE A 279 14.61 5.10 -12.95
C PHE A 279 15.78 4.47 -13.71
N ALA A 280 16.93 4.24 -13.05
CA ALA A 280 18.12 3.64 -13.64
C ALA A 280 17.85 2.31 -14.38
N THR A 281 16.90 1.52 -13.87
CA THR A 281 16.48 0.22 -14.43
C THR A 281 15.54 0.33 -15.64
N GLN A 282 15.05 1.54 -15.95
CA GLN A 282 14.11 1.78 -17.04
C GLN A 282 14.83 2.07 -18.37
N PRO A 283 14.22 1.72 -19.52
CA PRO A 283 14.72 2.11 -20.83
C PRO A 283 14.98 3.61 -20.93
N SER A 284 16.03 4.01 -21.65
CA SER A 284 16.38 5.42 -21.85
C SER A 284 15.21 6.24 -22.44
N LEU A 285 14.38 5.63 -23.29
CA LEU A 285 13.15 6.25 -23.81
C LEU A 285 12.15 6.61 -22.69
N VAL A 286 11.97 5.76 -21.68
CA VAL A 286 11.07 6.02 -20.54
C VAL A 286 11.63 7.15 -19.68
N ARG A 287 12.95 7.13 -19.38
CA ARG A 287 13.62 8.22 -18.65
C ARG A 287 13.53 9.56 -19.39
N SER A 288 13.79 9.60 -20.70
CA SER A 288 13.64 10.81 -21.51
C SER A 288 12.19 11.30 -21.60
N ALA A 289 11.21 10.40 -21.64
CA ALA A 289 9.80 10.77 -21.62
C ALA A 289 9.36 11.30 -20.25
N ALA A 290 9.87 10.76 -19.14
CA ALA A 290 9.67 11.30 -17.80
C ALA A 290 10.29 12.70 -17.66
N LYS A 291 11.54 12.90 -18.13
CA LYS A 291 12.17 14.22 -18.20
C LYS A 291 11.32 15.23 -18.94
N PHE A 292 10.72 14.84 -20.07
CA PHE A 292 9.84 15.71 -20.84
C PHE A 292 8.54 16.04 -20.08
N VAL A 293 7.79 15.02 -19.63
CA VAL A 293 6.46 15.18 -19.00
C VAL A 293 6.51 15.94 -17.67
N TYR A 294 7.55 15.75 -16.86
CA TYR A 294 7.71 16.39 -15.55
C TYR A 294 8.64 17.62 -15.59
N SER A 295 8.91 18.21 -16.77
CA SER A 295 9.64 19.48 -16.89
C SER A 295 8.72 20.63 -17.32
N ASP A 296 8.99 21.83 -16.82
CA ASP A 296 8.34 23.03 -17.34
C ASP A 296 9.01 23.47 -18.66
N ALA A 297 8.20 23.55 -19.72
CA ALA A 297 8.61 24.04 -21.03
C ALA A 297 8.93 25.55 -21.04
N ASN A 298 8.49 26.31 -20.04
CA ASN A 298 8.73 27.74 -19.89
C ASN A 298 9.98 28.06 -19.03
N CYS A 299 10.54 27.08 -18.33
CA CYS A 299 11.73 27.26 -17.50
C CYS A 299 13.00 27.25 -18.37
N THR A 300 13.32 28.41 -18.93
CA THR A 300 14.39 28.59 -19.93
C THR A 300 15.81 28.64 -19.35
N ASP A 301 15.97 29.01 -18.08
CA ASP A 301 17.25 28.95 -17.37
C ASP A 301 17.39 27.60 -16.65
N SER A 302 18.39 26.81 -17.05
CA SER A 302 18.65 25.47 -16.52
C SER A 302 19.45 25.46 -15.20
N LEU A 303 20.01 26.60 -14.78
CA LEU A 303 20.89 26.72 -13.62
C LEU A 303 20.16 27.22 -12.36
N ILE A 304 19.04 27.93 -12.51
CA ILE A 304 18.22 28.38 -11.39
C ILE A 304 17.66 27.17 -10.63
N ARG A 305 17.94 27.10 -9.32
CA ARG A 305 17.35 26.09 -8.42
C ARG A 305 15.95 26.55 -8.01
N THR A 306 14.95 25.69 -8.17
CA THR A 306 13.55 26.00 -7.87
C THR A 306 12.88 24.93 -7.00
N ALA A 307 11.86 25.34 -6.25
CA ALA A 307 10.97 24.42 -5.55
C ALA A 307 10.15 23.53 -6.52
N PHE A 308 9.83 24.07 -7.71
CA PHE A 308 9.08 23.35 -8.75
C PHE A 308 9.77 22.03 -9.12
N TYR A 309 11.08 22.03 -9.42
CA TYR A 309 11.77 20.81 -9.80
C TYR A 309 11.82 19.77 -8.67
N ALA A 310 11.88 20.18 -7.40
CA ALA A 310 11.74 19.27 -6.27
C ALA A 310 10.32 18.67 -6.16
N GLU A 311 9.29 19.50 -6.39
CA GLU A 311 7.89 19.05 -6.48
C GLU A 311 7.66 18.12 -7.69
N GLN A 312 8.37 18.29 -8.80
CA GLN A 312 8.27 17.37 -9.94
C GLN A 312 8.90 16.01 -9.66
N VAL A 313 10.06 15.94 -9.00
CA VAL A 313 10.60 14.63 -8.52
C VAL A 313 9.65 13.98 -7.52
N ASN A 314 9.02 14.76 -6.64
CA ASN A 314 7.99 14.28 -5.73
C ASN A 314 6.79 13.67 -6.45
N GLN A 315 6.14 14.41 -7.34
CA GLN A 315 4.97 13.93 -8.07
C GLN A 315 5.33 12.68 -8.90
N MET A 316 6.48 12.69 -9.57
CA MET A 316 6.97 11.59 -10.41
C MET A 316 7.30 10.30 -9.62
N VAL A 317 8.02 10.40 -8.50
CA VAL A 317 8.31 9.25 -7.62
C VAL A 317 7.02 8.80 -6.93
N GLY A 318 6.11 9.72 -6.62
CA GLY A 318 4.77 9.41 -6.16
C GLY A 318 3.99 8.54 -7.15
N ASP A 319 3.86 9.02 -8.39
CA ASP A 319 3.04 8.42 -9.45
C ASP A 319 3.46 7.03 -9.89
N TYR A 320 4.73 6.69 -9.70
CA TYR A 320 5.25 5.35 -9.97
C TYR A 320 5.37 4.48 -8.69
N PHE A 321 5.42 5.08 -7.49
CA PHE A 321 5.70 4.35 -6.24
C PHE A 321 4.69 4.51 -5.05
N PHE A 322 4.42 5.68 -4.42
CA PHE A 322 3.91 5.76 -2.99
C PHE A 322 2.77 6.78 -2.64
N THR A 323 2.57 7.31 -1.37
CA THR A 323 1.29 7.94 -0.83
C THR A 323 1.08 8.52 0.66
N ALA A 324 0.86 9.85 0.98
CA ALA A 324 0.31 10.58 2.24
C ALA A 324 1.06 11.05 3.62
N ASN A 325 1.31 12.30 4.14
CA ASN A 325 2.44 12.63 5.14
C ASN A 325 2.34 13.32 6.57
N PRO A 326 3.36 13.10 7.48
CA PRO A 326 3.72 13.86 8.73
C PRO A 326 4.91 14.88 8.82
N TRP A 327 5.84 14.98 7.86
CA TRP A 327 7.15 15.67 7.92
C TRP A 327 7.07 17.22 7.68
N PRO A 328 8.18 18.01 7.59
CA PRO A 328 8.13 19.50 7.55
C PRO A 328 7.22 20.11 6.48
N THR A 329 6.68 21.30 6.72
CA THR A 329 5.57 21.92 5.96
C THR A 329 5.65 21.89 4.43
N TRP A 330 6.86 21.91 3.83
CA TRP A 330 7.06 21.80 2.39
C TRP A 330 6.64 20.45 1.79
N THR A 331 6.50 19.42 2.63
CA THR A 331 6.25 18.03 2.21
C THR A 331 4.82 17.75 1.78
N GLY A 332 3.84 18.55 2.21
CA GLY A 332 2.43 18.32 1.90
C GLY A 332 1.92 16.98 2.44
N VAL A 333 1.48 16.08 1.56
CA VAL A 333 0.80 14.81 1.91
C VAL A 333 1.44 13.58 1.18
N MET A 334 2.59 13.01 1.65
CA MET A 334 3.54 11.94 1.16
C MET A 334 3.61 10.42 1.61
N HIS A 335 3.67 9.96 2.89
CA HIS A 335 3.46 8.52 3.23
C HIS A 335 2.75 8.11 4.57
N GLY A 336 1.54 7.50 4.49
CA GLY A 336 0.67 7.01 5.60
C GLY A 336 -0.50 7.83 6.22
N TYR A 337 -0.93 9.01 5.73
CA TYR A 337 -1.74 9.96 6.54
C TYR A 337 -3.26 9.89 6.59
N GLU A 338 -4.00 9.59 5.51
CA GLU A 338 -5.47 9.68 5.58
C GLU A 338 -6.08 8.70 6.61
N ILE A 339 -5.31 7.66 6.96
CA ILE A 339 -5.49 6.79 8.12
C ILE A 339 -5.93 7.55 9.39
N GLU A 340 -5.29 8.66 9.77
CA GLU A 340 -5.62 9.34 11.03
C GLU A 340 -7.07 9.86 11.04
N TYR A 341 -7.56 10.29 9.87
CA TYR A 341 -8.95 10.72 9.66
C TYR A 341 -9.92 9.54 9.57
N VAL A 342 -9.48 8.40 9.01
CA VAL A 342 -10.26 7.16 8.90
C VAL A 342 -10.49 6.49 10.26
N PHE A 343 -9.47 6.45 11.13
CA PHE A 343 -9.57 5.86 12.47
C PHE A 343 -10.09 6.84 13.55
N GLY A 344 -10.33 8.11 13.20
CA GLY A 344 -10.92 9.07 14.14
C GLY A 344 -9.93 9.69 15.13
N VAL A 345 -8.64 9.72 14.82
CA VAL A 345 -7.60 10.29 15.70
C VAL A 345 -7.88 11.76 16.04
N PRO A 346 -8.31 12.64 15.11
CA PRO A 346 -8.74 14.00 15.43
C PRO A 346 -9.88 14.10 16.45
N LEU A 347 -10.69 13.05 16.59
CA LEU A 347 -11.92 13.04 17.39
C LEU A 347 -11.66 12.64 18.85
N HIS A 348 -10.60 11.88 19.13
CA HIS A 348 -10.24 11.42 20.48
C HIS A 348 -8.89 11.94 21.00
N ASN A 349 -7.91 12.23 20.14
CA ASN A 349 -6.57 12.69 20.56
C ASN A 349 -6.55 14.21 20.87
N LYS A 350 -7.06 14.56 22.05
CA LYS A 350 -7.14 15.94 22.57
C LYS A 350 -5.78 16.63 22.72
N THR A 351 -4.68 15.87 22.76
CA THR A 351 -3.30 16.36 22.96
C THR A 351 -2.57 16.72 21.66
N ALA A 352 -3.04 16.23 20.50
CA ALA A 352 -2.38 16.47 19.22
C ALA A 352 -2.71 17.83 18.56
N GLY A 353 -3.64 18.61 19.13
CA GLY A 353 -3.90 19.99 18.69
C GLY A 353 -4.73 20.15 17.41
N TYR A 354 -5.36 19.09 16.91
CA TYR A 354 -6.22 19.13 15.72
C TYR A 354 -7.29 20.24 15.82
N THR A 355 -7.53 20.92 14.70
CA THR A 355 -8.55 21.96 14.58
C THR A 355 -9.94 21.36 14.44
N LYS A 356 -10.98 22.17 14.70
CA LYS A 356 -12.38 21.80 14.45
C LYS A 356 -12.63 21.36 12.99
N LYS A 357 -11.88 21.88 12.01
CA LYS A 357 -12.01 21.48 10.60
C LYS A 357 -11.49 20.07 10.33
N GLU A 358 -10.44 19.65 11.03
CA GLU A 358 -9.86 18.30 10.92
C GLU A 358 -10.75 17.27 11.63
N MET A 359 -11.37 17.66 12.75
CA MET A 359 -12.45 16.90 13.38
C MET A 359 -13.65 16.73 12.41
N GLU A 360 -14.15 17.83 11.85
CA GLU A 360 -15.26 17.81 10.87
C GLU A 360 -14.91 17.08 9.56
N LEU A 361 -13.63 16.95 9.21
CA LEU A 361 -13.16 16.12 8.10
C LEU A 361 -13.19 14.64 8.47
N SER A 362 -12.57 14.26 9.59
CA SER A 362 -12.51 12.87 10.06
C SER A 362 -13.89 12.26 10.26
N ASP A 363 -14.82 13.01 10.87
CA ASP A 363 -16.20 12.58 11.12
C ASP A 363 -16.98 12.32 9.81
N LYS A 364 -16.63 13.02 8.71
CA LYS A 364 -17.17 12.78 7.35
C LYS A 364 -16.45 11.66 6.61
N VAL A 365 -15.13 11.50 6.80
CA VAL A 365 -14.34 10.40 6.24
C VAL A 365 -14.84 9.06 6.79
N ILE A 366 -15.04 8.96 8.11
CA ILE A 366 -15.65 7.80 8.77
C ILE A 366 -17.03 7.49 8.15
N GLU A 367 -17.87 8.51 7.95
CA GLU A 367 -19.21 8.31 7.35
C GLU A 367 -19.14 7.83 5.89
N TYR A 368 -18.19 8.32 5.08
CA TYR A 368 -17.97 7.80 3.72
C TYR A 368 -17.46 6.34 3.72
N TRP A 369 -16.46 6.02 4.54
CA TRP A 369 -15.87 4.66 4.62
C TRP A 369 -16.89 3.65 5.10
N THR A 370 -17.62 3.96 6.18
CA THR A 370 -18.60 3.06 6.80
C THR A 370 -19.86 2.94 5.95
N SER A 371 -20.35 4.01 5.32
CA SER A 371 -21.46 3.94 4.36
C SER A 371 -21.10 3.14 3.10
N PHE A 372 -19.85 3.26 2.62
CA PHE A 372 -19.35 2.41 1.54
C PHE A 372 -19.27 0.94 1.96
N ALA A 373 -18.58 0.61 3.06
CA ALA A 373 -18.49 -0.76 3.58
C ALA A 373 -19.88 -1.40 3.83
N THR A 374 -20.85 -0.58 4.21
CA THR A 374 -22.23 -1.00 4.48
C THR A 374 -23.04 -1.29 3.20
N ASN A 375 -22.73 -0.63 2.07
CA ASN A 375 -23.65 -0.54 0.90
C ASN A 375 -23.00 -0.61 -0.50
N GLY A 376 -21.67 -0.60 -0.62
CA GLY A 376 -20.95 -0.42 -1.89
C GLY A 376 -20.99 1.01 -2.48
N VAL A 377 -21.52 2.00 -1.75
CA VAL A 377 -21.67 3.40 -2.22
C VAL A 377 -21.33 4.39 -1.09
N PRO A 378 -20.33 5.29 -1.25
CA PRO A 378 -20.01 6.29 -0.24
C PRO A 378 -21.02 7.44 -0.26
N ARG A 379 -21.50 7.84 0.92
CA ARG A 379 -22.48 8.95 1.08
C ARG A 379 -22.47 9.56 2.48
N ILE A 380 -22.83 10.83 2.57
CA ILE A 380 -23.21 11.50 3.82
C ILE A 380 -24.74 11.60 3.91
N LYS A 381 -25.29 11.46 5.13
CA LYS A 381 -26.72 11.49 5.47
C LYS A 381 -27.10 12.58 6.50
N ARG A 382 -26.23 13.56 6.74
CA ARG A 382 -26.44 14.59 7.79
C ARG A 382 -27.37 15.71 7.32
N ALA A 383 -28.23 16.19 8.23
CA ALA A 383 -28.96 17.46 8.12
C ALA A 383 -29.68 17.71 6.78
N GLY A 384 -30.27 16.68 6.18
CA GLY A 384 -31.05 16.80 4.93
C GLY A 384 -30.24 16.77 3.63
N THR A 385 -28.90 16.69 3.69
CA THR A 385 -28.10 16.39 2.48
C THR A 385 -28.03 14.88 2.26
N ASN A 386 -28.07 14.48 0.98
CA ASN A 386 -27.85 13.11 0.52
C ASN A 386 -26.68 13.14 -0.47
N GLU A 387 -25.53 13.62 -0.01
CA GLU A 387 -24.35 13.81 -0.85
C GLU A 387 -23.71 12.45 -1.18
N ARG A 388 -23.99 11.97 -2.38
CA ARG A 388 -23.43 10.73 -2.94
C ARG A 388 -22.12 11.02 -3.67
N TRP A 389 -21.08 10.27 -3.33
CA TRP A 389 -19.81 10.28 -4.08
C TRP A 389 -20.07 9.79 -5.52
N PRO A 390 -19.71 10.56 -6.58
CA PRO A 390 -19.91 10.13 -7.97
C PRO A 390 -19.12 8.87 -8.32
N GLN A 391 -19.77 7.89 -8.95
CA GLN A 391 -19.09 6.66 -9.37
C GLN A 391 -18.05 6.94 -10.47
N TYR A 392 -16.86 6.36 -10.34
CA TYR A 392 -15.85 6.32 -11.40
C TYR A 392 -16.37 5.45 -12.56
N ASP A 393 -16.46 6.03 -13.77
CA ASP A 393 -17.04 5.36 -14.94
C ASP A 393 -16.02 5.07 -16.06
N GLY A 394 -14.75 5.44 -15.84
CA GLY A 394 -13.65 5.26 -16.79
C GLY A 394 -13.67 6.20 -18.00
N LYS A 395 -14.66 7.10 -18.11
CA LYS A 395 -14.83 7.99 -19.28
C LYS A 395 -14.38 9.40 -18.97
N ASN A 396 -14.25 10.24 -19.99
CA ASN A 396 -13.83 11.65 -19.85
C ASN A 396 -14.79 12.55 -19.05
N ARG A 397 -15.89 12.01 -18.50
CA ARG A 397 -16.79 12.69 -17.54
C ARG A 397 -16.53 12.31 -16.08
N THR A 398 -15.65 11.34 -15.82
CA THR A 398 -15.25 10.89 -14.48
C THR A 398 -14.78 12.07 -13.62
N LYS A 399 -15.30 12.15 -12.39
CA LYS A 399 -14.85 13.09 -11.37
C LYS A 399 -14.25 12.32 -10.20
N TRP A 400 -13.09 12.76 -9.73
CA TRP A 400 -12.51 12.30 -8.47
C TRP A 400 -13.14 13.08 -7.32
N MET A 401 -13.12 12.57 -6.09
CA MET A 401 -13.47 13.37 -4.92
C MET A 401 -12.20 13.99 -4.33
N LEU A 402 -12.18 15.30 -4.13
CA LEU A 402 -11.21 15.93 -3.25
C LEU A 402 -11.69 15.76 -1.81
N LEU A 403 -10.82 15.28 -0.92
CA LEU A 403 -11.06 15.26 0.53
C LEU A 403 -10.10 16.26 1.18
N LYS A 404 -10.63 17.40 1.61
CA LYS A 404 -9.88 18.44 2.33
C LYS A 404 -10.82 19.12 3.35
N GLY A 405 -10.30 19.56 4.49
CA GLY A 405 -11.12 20.05 5.62
C GLY A 405 -11.99 21.28 5.34
N ASP A 406 -11.69 22.05 4.29
CA ASP A 406 -12.49 23.17 3.78
C ASP A 406 -13.20 22.86 2.44
N ALA A 407 -12.92 21.72 1.82
CA ALA A 407 -13.39 21.41 0.47
C ALA A 407 -13.47 19.88 0.21
N ILE A 408 -14.52 19.24 0.71
CA ILE A 408 -15.00 17.98 0.14
C ILE A 408 -15.84 18.33 -1.09
N ARG A 409 -15.40 17.93 -2.29
CA ARG A 409 -16.10 18.22 -3.54
C ARG A 409 -15.56 17.38 -4.72
N PRO A 410 -16.38 17.09 -5.73
CA PRO A 410 -15.89 16.45 -6.95
C PRO A 410 -15.00 17.41 -7.77
N ILE A 411 -13.89 16.87 -8.29
CA ILE A 411 -12.91 17.54 -9.15
C ILE A 411 -12.74 16.77 -10.47
N PRO A 412 -12.23 17.40 -11.55
CA PRO A 412 -11.85 16.68 -12.77
C PRO A 412 -10.77 15.60 -12.50
N ARG A 413 -10.66 14.60 -13.38
CA ARG A 413 -9.54 13.64 -13.38
C ARG A 413 -8.21 14.41 -13.42
N LYS A 414 -7.36 14.20 -12.40
CA LYS A 414 -5.96 14.63 -12.39
C LYS A 414 -5.07 13.62 -13.15
N LYS A 415 -3.81 14.02 -13.37
CA LYS A 415 -2.68 13.16 -13.76
C LYS A 415 -2.85 12.34 -15.04
N SER A 416 -3.58 12.84 -16.02
CA SER A 416 -3.89 12.05 -17.22
C SER A 416 -2.68 11.80 -18.13
N VAL A 417 -1.76 12.76 -18.26
CA VAL A 417 -0.58 12.62 -19.15
C VAL A 417 0.46 11.73 -18.49
N GLU A 418 0.63 11.93 -17.19
CA GLU A 418 1.49 11.25 -16.25
C GLU A 418 1.14 9.76 -16.14
N CYS A 419 -0.13 9.43 -15.91
CA CYS A 419 -0.61 8.05 -15.92
C CYS A 419 -0.52 7.40 -17.31
N ASP A 420 -0.71 8.14 -18.39
CA ASP A 420 -0.63 7.58 -19.76
C ASP A 420 0.83 7.41 -20.25
N LEU A 421 1.80 8.10 -19.63
CA LEU A 421 3.23 7.77 -19.70
C LEU A 421 3.53 6.49 -18.91
N TRP A 422 3.19 6.44 -17.62
CA TRP A 422 3.56 5.31 -16.77
C TRP A 422 2.85 4.01 -17.17
N ARG A 423 1.64 4.07 -17.72
CA ARG A 423 0.98 2.91 -18.35
C ARG A 423 1.83 2.34 -19.50
N LYS A 424 2.42 3.18 -20.35
CA LYS A 424 3.30 2.71 -21.45
C LYS A 424 4.61 2.13 -20.94
N ALA A 425 5.15 2.62 -19.83
CA ALA A 425 6.27 1.98 -19.16
C ALA A 425 5.89 0.58 -18.64
N LYS A 426 4.73 0.45 -17.99
CA LYS A 426 4.15 -0.83 -17.55
C LYS A 426 3.85 -1.80 -18.71
N ASP A 427 3.42 -1.28 -19.86
CA ASP A 427 3.23 -2.08 -21.09
C ASP A 427 4.55 -2.72 -21.57
N LEU A 428 5.68 -2.00 -21.46
CA LEU A 428 7.01 -2.49 -21.79
C LEU A 428 7.52 -3.49 -20.74
N GLU A 429 7.37 -3.19 -19.45
CA GLU A 429 7.69 -4.11 -18.33
C GLU A 429 6.97 -5.46 -18.50
N TYR A 430 5.66 -5.42 -18.77
CA TYR A 430 4.84 -6.61 -18.99
C TYR A 430 5.25 -7.40 -20.24
N SER A 431 5.61 -6.71 -21.33
CA SER A 431 6.09 -7.36 -22.55
C SER A 431 7.43 -8.07 -22.33
N ALA A 432 8.33 -7.48 -21.55
CA ALA A 432 9.59 -8.11 -21.14
C ALA A 432 9.35 -9.31 -20.21
N TYR A 433 8.40 -9.22 -19.26
CA TYR A 433 8.01 -10.33 -18.39
C TYR A 433 7.49 -11.53 -19.17
N LEU A 434 6.57 -11.31 -20.11
CA LEU A 434 6.06 -12.37 -21.00
C LEU A 434 7.16 -13.01 -21.85
N HIS A 435 8.08 -12.20 -22.39
CA HIS A 435 9.19 -12.72 -23.19
C HIS A 435 10.10 -13.61 -22.35
N LEU A 436 10.53 -13.15 -21.16
CA LEU A 436 11.37 -13.93 -20.23
C LEU A 436 10.69 -15.22 -19.74
N ARG A 437 9.36 -15.19 -19.52
CA ARG A 437 8.58 -16.36 -19.11
C ARG A 437 8.58 -17.48 -20.17
N ASN A 438 8.67 -17.14 -21.46
CA ASN A 438 8.59 -18.13 -22.54
C ASN A 438 9.92 -18.90 -22.78
N TYR A 439 10.96 -18.62 -21.99
CA TYR A 439 12.26 -19.34 -22.02
C TYR A 439 12.60 -20.00 -20.66
N LEU A 440 11.61 -20.22 -19.80
CA LEU A 440 11.72 -20.82 -18.45
C LEU A 440 10.61 -21.84 -18.19
#